data_AF-A0A5N6ZK73-F1
#
_entry.id   AF-A0A5N6ZK73-F1
#
_cell.length_a   1.000
_cell.length_b   1.000
_cell.length_c   1.000
_cell.angle_alpha   90.00
_cell.angle_beta   90.00
_cell.angle_gamma   90.00
#
_symmetry.space_group_name_H-M   'P 1'
#
loop_
_entity.id
_entity.type
_entity.pdbx_description
1 polymer ?
#
loop_
_entity_poly.entity_id
_entity_poly.type
_entity_poly.pdbx_seq_one_letter_code
_entity_poly.pdbx_strand_id
1 'polypeptide(L)'
;MALAYLSKQWEKSRPNDISVTAFIVDHKAREESTREANVVSQWLQDIGIKSEILELIWPESTMSPSKVTAFETHARRLRFQALGKACRDRQIEALLMGHHQDDTVETTLWRLCTGAKGAGLAGIPEVTRIPECHGIYGVSESGSSYTVPSGPQPSRNDTIVSTGGILICRPLLPFPKSSLLATCHENSIPYVSDPTNFDPTLTPRNAIRSLLAENKLPKALQGPSILSLINSSQSLLRNSTSLSNTLLTSCKINQLNLPAGTITLTFPSKPIDPTSFLNTVPNNANTKTKAKDNDKENQRIHQIKCLTLRRITDLLAPFPENHFPLRSFESFTDLVFPTQDQPEPKQRKPFTLGGVMFQPVKTKGDQDTISTEADPSTKGDNTWLLSRQPFMRNRLPTLRVEVPASGLSACYTSWKLWDNRFWVRFSITPEQGSHGTGVEVAQETSKEEVISLLVRPFQPSDLQAIRRVVYERGGRSEKKKRVDPALVGLLDQLGKEAPGQTRFSLPLVVIEKGSCGFEYDLPVGLPTLDLWFPGMWESLQIPGRLRWEWMYKMIDNKPMKLMGWL
;
A
#
# COMPACT_ATOMS: atom_id res chain seq x y z
N MET A 1 -0.25 -30.29 -9.46
CA MET A 1 0.66 -31.07 -10.34
C MET A 1 0.61 -30.62 -11.80
N ALA A 2 -0.56 -30.50 -12.46
CA ALA A 2 -0.66 -29.96 -13.83
C ALA A 2 0.14 -28.65 -14.05
N LEU A 3 -0.05 -27.65 -13.18
CA LEU A 3 0.71 -26.40 -13.24
C LEU A 3 2.23 -26.63 -13.18
N ALA A 4 2.70 -27.50 -12.28
CA ALA A 4 4.12 -27.78 -12.11
C ALA A 4 4.71 -28.41 -13.37
N TYR A 5 4.02 -29.43 -13.92
CA TYR A 5 4.41 -30.06 -15.18
C TYR A 5 4.50 -29.05 -16.33
N LEU A 6 3.45 -28.26 -16.54
CA LEU A 6 3.43 -27.24 -17.60
C LEU A 6 4.51 -26.17 -17.40
N SER A 7 4.76 -25.76 -16.15
CA SER A 7 5.84 -24.81 -15.83
C SER A 7 7.21 -25.40 -16.15
N LYS A 8 7.42 -26.71 -15.92
CA LYS A 8 8.66 -27.38 -16.32
C LYS A 8 8.82 -27.45 -17.83
N GLN A 9 7.75 -27.71 -18.58
CA GLN A 9 7.82 -27.65 -20.05
C GLN A 9 8.14 -26.23 -20.54
N TRP A 10 7.59 -25.21 -19.89
CA TRP A 10 7.90 -23.82 -20.19
C TRP A 10 9.36 -23.47 -19.91
N GLU A 11 9.90 -23.87 -18.76
CA GLU A 11 11.33 -23.77 -18.42
C GLU A 11 12.21 -24.44 -19.50
N LYS A 12 11.86 -25.67 -19.92
CA LYS A 12 12.60 -26.41 -20.96
C LYS A 12 12.59 -25.69 -22.32
N SER A 13 11.50 -25.01 -22.65
CA SER A 13 11.42 -24.22 -23.89
C SER A 13 12.26 -22.95 -23.87
N ARG A 14 12.69 -22.48 -22.69
CA ARG A 14 13.45 -21.24 -22.49
C ARG A 14 14.47 -21.36 -21.34
N PRO A 15 15.46 -22.26 -21.46
CA PRO A 15 16.31 -22.66 -20.34
C PRO A 15 17.24 -21.55 -19.81
N ASN A 16 17.52 -20.52 -20.62
CA ASN A 16 18.38 -19.40 -20.22
C ASN A 16 17.59 -18.19 -19.68
N ASP A 17 16.27 -18.20 -19.83
CA ASP A 17 15.42 -17.05 -19.49
C ASP A 17 14.57 -17.30 -18.24
N ILE A 18 14.25 -18.57 -17.96
CA ILE A 18 13.27 -18.95 -16.94
C ILE A 18 13.86 -20.06 -16.07
N SER A 19 13.70 -19.92 -14.77
CA SER A 19 13.92 -21.00 -13.81
C SER A 19 12.67 -21.22 -12.96
N VAL A 20 12.32 -22.48 -12.72
CA VAL A 20 11.12 -22.86 -11.96
C VAL A 20 11.53 -23.54 -10.66
N THR A 21 11.07 -22.96 -9.55
CA THR A 21 11.13 -23.56 -8.22
C THR A 21 9.72 -23.78 -7.69
N ALA A 22 9.45 -24.95 -7.13
CA ALA A 22 8.18 -25.28 -6.50
C ALA A 22 8.24 -25.08 -4.99
N PHE A 23 7.23 -24.43 -4.42
CA PHE A 23 7.03 -24.36 -2.97
C PHE A 23 5.88 -25.25 -2.55
N ILE A 24 6.11 -26.07 -1.53
CA ILE A 24 5.12 -26.93 -0.91
C ILE A 24 4.90 -26.38 0.49
N VAL A 25 3.65 -26.11 0.87
CA VAL A 25 3.37 -25.52 2.19
C VAL A 25 2.86 -26.63 3.12
N ASP A 26 3.68 -26.98 4.11
CA ASP A 26 3.28 -27.89 5.19
C ASP A 26 2.59 -27.08 6.29
N HIS A 27 1.28 -27.26 6.43
CA HIS A 27 0.49 -26.47 7.37
C HIS A 27 0.59 -26.95 8.82
N LYS A 28 1.24 -28.11 9.09
CA LYS A 28 1.46 -28.68 10.43
C LYS A 28 0.20 -28.80 11.32
N ALA A 29 -1.00 -28.82 10.74
CA ALA A 29 -2.25 -28.91 11.49
C ALA A 29 -2.73 -30.36 11.69
N ARG A 30 -2.20 -31.30 10.91
CA ARG A 30 -2.37 -32.75 11.05
C ARG A 30 -1.04 -33.44 10.74
N GLU A 31 -0.79 -34.59 11.35
CA GLU A 31 0.46 -35.35 11.13
C GLU A 31 0.64 -35.75 9.65
N GLU A 32 -0.45 -36.08 8.96
CA GLU A 32 -0.42 -36.45 7.55
C GLU A 32 0.03 -35.31 6.61
N SER A 33 -0.05 -34.04 7.04
CA SER A 33 0.36 -32.88 6.23
C SER A 33 1.84 -32.97 5.82
N THR A 34 2.70 -33.36 6.77
CA THR A 34 4.14 -33.50 6.51
C THR A 34 4.41 -34.68 5.58
N ARG A 35 3.68 -35.79 5.71
CA ARG A 35 3.83 -36.95 4.81
C ARG A 35 3.40 -36.60 3.39
N GLU A 36 2.26 -35.95 3.22
CA GLU A 36 1.79 -35.47 1.92
C GLU A 36 2.77 -34.49 1.27
N ALA A 37 3.33 -33.55 2.05
CA ALA A 37 4.32 -32.61 1.55
C ALA A 37 5.57 -33.32 1.00
N ASN A 38 6.06 -34.36 1.70
CA ASN A 38 7.20 -35.16 1.26
C ASN A 38 6.88 -35.97 0.00
N VAL A 39 5.69 -36.57 -0.10
CA VAL A 39 5.25 -37.30 -1.31
C VAL A 39 5.21 -36.36 -2.52
N VAL A 40 4.64 -35.17 -2.36
CA VAL A 40 4.59 -34.17 -3.44
C VAL A 40 5.99 -33.68 -3.81
N SER A 41 6.90 -33.53 -2.84
CA SER A 41 8.31 -33.19 -3.11
C SER A 41 8.99 -34.25 -3.97
N GLN A 42 8.76 -35.54 -3.67
CA GLN A 42 9.29 -36.64 -4.48
C GLN A 42 8.76 -36.56 -5.92
N TRP A 43 7.44 -36.41 -6.11
CA TRP A 43 6.88 -36.29 -7.46
C TRP A 43 7.42 -35.08 -8.24
N LEU A 44 7.70 -33.97 -7.57
CA LEU A 44 8.31 -32.78 -8.20
C LEU A 44 9.76 -33.05 -8.60
N GLN A 45 10.52 -33.78 -7.78
CA GLN A 45 11.88 -34.22 -8.11
C GLN A 45 11.88 -35.17 -9.31
N ASP A 46 10.93 -36.12 -9.37
CA ASP A 46 10.81 -37.09 -10.47
C ASP A 46 10.56 -36.40 -11.82
N ILE A 47 9.84 -35.28 -11.84
CA ILE A 47 9.64 -34.44 -13.04
C ILE A 47 10.73 -33.38 -13.26
N GLY A 48 11.77 -33.38 -12.44
CA GLY A 48 12.96 -32.52 -12.56
C GLY A 48 12.75 -31.07 -12.10
N ILE A 49 11.87 -30.82 -11.13
CA ILE A 49 11.64 -29.50 -10.55
C ILE A 49 12.26 -29.42 -9.16
N LYS A 50 13.09 -28.39 -8.92
CA LYS A 50 13.58 -28.07 -7.58
C LYS A 50 12.39 -27.69 -6.69
N SER A 51 12.23 -28.36 -5.56
CA SER A 51 11.15 -28.08 -4.62
C SER A 51 11.66 -27.77 -3.22
N GLU A 52 10.85 -27.03 -2.47
CA GLU A 52 11.10 -26.71 -1.07
C GLU A 52 9.83 -26.79 -0.25
N ILE A 53 9.94 -27.38 0.94
CA ILE A 53 8.86 -27.47 1.90
C ILE A 53 8.96 -26.27 2.86
N LEU A 54 7.93 -25.44 2.86
CA LEU A 54 7.73 -24.30 3.74
C LEU A 54 6.83 -24.71 4.89
N GLU A 55 7.42 -24.93 6.07
CA GLU A 55 6.66 -25.25 7.27
C GLU A 55 6.01 -24.00 7.86
N LEU A 56 4.71 -24.07 8.16
CA LEU A 56 4.00 -22.96 8.80
C LEU A 56 4.28 -22.92 10.30
N ILE A 57 4.77 -21.78 10.76
CA ILE A 57 4.93 -21.48 12.19
C ILE A 57 3.65 -20.81 12.69
N TRP A 58 3.00 -21.45 13.65
CA TRP A 58 1.81 -20.93 14.31
C TRP A 58 2.20 -20.06 15.52
N PRO A 59 1.46 -18.98 15.83
CA PRO A 59 1.73 -18.18 17.03
C PRO A 59 1.70 -19.03 18.30
N GLU A 60 2.58 -18.77 19.27
CA GLU A 60 2.69 -19.55 20.53
C GLU A 60 1.38 -19.63 21.33
N SER A 61 0.52 -18.62 21.21
CA SER A 61 -0.83 -18.62 21.79
C SER A 61 -1.77 -19.68 21.19
N THR A 62 -1.37 -20.33 20.09
CA THR A 62 -2.13 -21.35 19.39
C THR A 62 -1.79 -22.73 19.93
N MET A 63 -2.48 -23.17 20.99
CA MET A 63 -2.25 -24.49 21.61
C MET A 63 -2.52 -25.68 20.65
N SER A 64 -3.45 -25.54 19.70
CA SER A 64 -3.75 -26.57 18.69
C SER A 64 -4.28 -25.90 17.41
N PRO A 65 -3.48 -25.82 16.32
CA PRO A 65 -3.89 -25.18 15.07
C PRO A 65 -5.25 -25.65 14.53
N SER A 66 -5.51 -26.95 14.59
CA SER A 66 -6.75 -27.58 14.13
C SER A 66 -8.03 -27.18 14.90
N LYS A 67 -7.90 -26.56 16.08
CA LYS A 67 -9.02 -26.13 16.94
C LYS A 67 -9.22 -24.60 16.94
N VAL A 68 -8.46 -23.87 16.13
CA VAL A 68 -8.54 -22.41 16.05
C VAL A 68 -9.82 -21.99 15.33
N THR A 69 -10.56 -21.05 15.92
CA THR A 69 -11.69 -20.39 15.23
C THR A 69 -11.18 -19.64 14.00
N ALA A 70 -11.87 -19.78 12.87
CA ALA A 70 -11.40 -19.26 11.58
C ALA A 70 -10.00 -19.78 11.18
N PHE A 71 -9.74 -21.08 11.42
CA PHE A 71 -8.51 -21.76 10.99
C PHE A 71 -8.12 -21.45 9.55
N GLU A 72 -9.05 -21.53 8.59
CA GLU A 72 -8.77 -21.28 7.18
C GLU A 72 -8.20 -19.88 6.92
N THR A 73 -8.74 -18.86 7.60
CA THR A 73 -8.26 -17.47 7.47
C THR A 73 -6.83 -17.34 8.00
N HIS A 74 -6.53 -17.94 9.15
CA HIS A 74 -5.20 -17.93 9.73
C HIS A 74 -4.19 -18.71 8.88
N ALA A 75 -4.55 -19.92 8.46
CA ALA A 75 -3.75 -20.76 7.57
C ALA A 75 -3.47 -20.06 6.24
N ARG A 76 -4.48 -19.40 5.66
CA ARG A 76 -4.35 -18.61 4.43
C ARG A 76 -3.31 -17.49 4.61
N ARG A 77 -3.40 -16.72 5.69
CA ARG A 77 -2.45 -15.65 5.99
C ARG A 77 -1.03 -16.17 6.15
N LEU A 78 -0.83 -17.17 7.01
CA LEU A 78 0.50 -17.77 7.23
C LEU A 78 1.08 -18.35 5.94
N ARG A 79 0.26 -19.03 5.14
CA ARG A 79 0.65 -19.57 3.83
C ARG A 79 1.16 -18.48 2.89
N PHE A 80 0.42 -17.40 2.68
CA PHE A 80 0.86 -16.34 1.77
C PHE A 80 2.09 -15.61 2.31
N GLN A 81 2.20 -15.40 3.62
CA GLN A 81 3.39 -14.80 4.21
C GLN A 81 4.63 -15.69 4.06
N ALA A 82 4.49 -17.01 4.26
CA ALA A 82 5.58 -17.97 4.04
C ALA A 82 6.02 -17.99 2.57
N LEU A 83 5.07 -18.11 1.65
CA LEU A 83 5.34 -18.05 0.20
C LEU A 83 6.00 -16.73 -0.20
N GLY A 84 5.50 -15.60 0.29
CA GLY A 84 6.04 -14.28 -0.01
C GLY A 84 7.48 -14.11 0.47
N LYS A 85 7.78 -14.49 1.71
CA LYS A 85 9.14 -14.48 2.25
C LYS A 85 10.07 -15.40 1.45
N ALA A 86 9.63 -16.62 1.17
CA ALA A 86 10.38 -17.59 0.37
C ALA A 86 10.69 -17.07 -1.05
N CYS A 87 9.73 -16.39 -1.70
CA CYS A 87 9.97 -15.74 -2.99
C CYS A 87 11.02 -14.63 -2.88
N ARG A 88 10.87 -13.72 -1.91
CA ARG A 88 11.83 -12.63 -1.68
C ARG A 88 13.24 -13.16 -1.42
N ASP A 89 13.38 -14.12 -0.52
CA ASP A 89 14.69 -14.66 -0.11
C ASP A 89 15.40 -15.38 -1.25
N ARG A 90 14.64 -15.85 -2.26
CA ARG A 90 15.15 -16.49 -3.49
C ARG A 90 15.16 -15.57 -4.70
N GLN A 91 14.87 -14.28 -4.54
CA GLN A 91 14.79 -13.30 -5.62
C GLN A 91 13.80 -13.72 -6.73
N ILE A 92 12.69 -14.37 -6.36
CA ILE A 92 11.60 -14.75 -7.27
C ILE A 92 10.60 -13.60 -7.30
N GLU A 93 10.27 -13.10 -8.49
CA GLU A 93 9.36 -11.95 -8.66
C GLU A 93 7.89 -12.36 -8.87
N ALA A 94 7.65 -13.57 -9.40
CA ALA A 94 6.33 -14.06 -9.77
C ALA A 94 6.05 -15.45 -9.17
N LEU A 95 4.89 -15.58 -8.51
CA LEU A 95 4.38 -16.80 -7.93
C LEU A 95 3.21 -17.34 -8.77
N LEU A 96 3.39 -18.50 -9.38
CA LEU A 96 2.34 -19.18 -10.14
C LEU A 96 1.40 -19.95 -9.21
N MET A 97 0.09 -19.78 -9.39
CA MET A 97 -0.94 -20.50 -8.62
C MET A 97 -1.87 -21.28 -9.55
N GLY A 98 -2.20 -22.52 -9.16
CA GLY A 98 -2.96 -23.46 -9.98
C GLY A 98 -4.48 -23.24 -10.01
N HIS A 99 -4.94 -22.00 -9.83
CA HIS A 99 -6.37 -21.70 -9.96
C HIS A 99 -6.82 -21.87 -11.41
N HIS A 100 -7.97 -22.49 -11.61
CA HIS A 100 -8.52 -22.82 -12.93
C HIS A 100 -9.90 -22.19 -13.18
N GLN A 101 -10.48 -22.45 -14.36
CA GLN A 101 -11.76 -21.86 -14.78
C GLN A 101 -12.89 -22.15 -13.78
N ASP A 102 -12.99 -23.40 -13.35
CA ASP A 102 -14.05 -23.84 -12.42
C ASP A 102 -13.95 -23.10 -11.07
N ASP A 103 -12.75 -22.84 -10.54
CA ASP A 103 -12.56 -22.08 -9.29
C ASP A 103 -13.13 -20.65 -9.40
N THR A 104 -13.02 -20.07 -10.59
CA THR A 104 -13.52 -18.73 -10.89
C THR A 104 -15.05 -18.73 -11.01
N VAL A 105 -15.63 -19.77 -11.60
CA VAL A 105 -17.10 -19.97 -11.64
C VAL A 105 -17.65 -20.13 -10.22
N GLU A 106 -17.07 -21.04 -9.43
CA GLU A 106 -17.45 -21.29 -8.04
C GLU A 106 -17.35 -20.02 -7.19
N THR A 107 -16.22 -19.30 -7.31
CA THR A 107 -16.00 -18.06 -6.56
C THR A 107 -17.00 -16.97 -6.95
N THR A 108 -17.38 -16.89 -8.23
CA THR A 108 -18.34 -15.88 -8.70
C THR A 108 -19.75 -16.20 -8.23
N LEU A 109 -20.17 -17.47 -8.28
CA LEU A 109 -21.44 -17.93 -7.73
C LEU A 109 -21.52 -17.67 -6.23
N TRP A 110 -20.46 -17.99 -5.48
CA TRP A 110 -20.40 -17.71 -4.06
C TRP A 110 -20.57 -16.21 -3.79
N ARG A 111 -19.84 -15.35 -4.51
CA ARG A 111 -19.96 -13.89 -4.39
C ARG A 111 -21.37 -13.40 -4.71
N LEU A 112 -22.02 -13.98 -5.72
CA LEU A 112 -23.40 -13.68 -6.07
C LEU A 112 -24.36 -14.03 -4.92
N CYS A 113 -24.20 -15.22 -4.33
CA CYS A 113 -24.98 -15.65 -3.15
C CYS A 113 -24.78 -14.74 -1.94
N THR A 114 -23.59 -14.16 -1.77
CA THR A 114 -23.29 -13.18 -0.70
C THR A 114 -23.63 -11.74 -1.08
N GLY A 115 -24.34 -11.50 -2.19
CA GLY A 115 -24.86 -10.18 -2.56
C GLY A 115 -23.93 -9.27 -3.37
N ALA A 116 -22.82 -9.79 -3.89
CA ALA A 116 -21.93 -9.01 -4.77
C ALA A 116 -22.63 -8.63 -6.08
N LYS A 117 -22.29 -7.46 -6.63
CA LYS A 117 -22.87 -6.91 -7.86
C LYS A 117 -21.80 -6.25 -8.73
N GLY A 118 -22.11 -6.08 -10.02
CA GLY A 118 -21.25 -5.34 -10.96
C GLY A 118 -19.81 -5.87 -10.95
N ALA A 119 -18.86 -4.97 -10.68
CA ALA A 119 -17.43 -5.26 -10.58
C ALA A 119 -17.04 -6.35 -9.56
N GLY A 120 -17.85 -6.59 -8.52
CA GLY A 120 -17.58 -7.63 -7.52
C GLY A 120 -17.63 -9.06 -8.10
N LEU A 121 -18.24 -9.23 -9.27
CA LEU A 121 -18.45 -10.51 -9.95
C LEU A 121 -17.39 -10.81 -11.02
N ALA A 122 -16.27 -10.08 -11.05
CA ALA A 122 -15.22 -10.21 -12.06
C ALA A 122 -14.35 -11.48 -11.94
N GLY A 123 -14.79 -12.45 -11.13
CA GLY A 123 -14.07 -13.70 -10.91
C GLY A 123 -12.77 -13.54 -10.12
N ILE A 124 -11.86 -14.50 -10.33
CA ILE A 124 -10.51 -14.44 -9.80
C ILE A 124 -9.64 -13.69 -10.82
N PRO A 125 -8.92 -12.64 -10.43
CA PRO A 125 -8.01 -11.93 -11.33
C PRO A 125 -6.80 -12.79 -11.74
N GLU A 126 -6.37 -12.67 -13.01
CA GLU A 126 -5.22 -13.39 -13.56
C GLU A 126 -3.90 -13.03 -12.89
N VAL A 127 -3.68 -11.72 -12.68
CA VAL A 127 -2.48 -11.18 -12.03
C VAL A 127 -2.90 -10.28 -10.86
N THR A 128 -2.29 -10.51 -9.70
CA THR A 128 -2.52 -9.69 -8.49
C THR A 128 -1.26 -9.59 -7.66
N ARG A 129 -1.17 -8.57 -6.79
CA ARG A 129 -0.19 -8.60 -5.70
C ARG A 129 -0.49 -9.74 -4.73
N ILE A 130 0.55 -10.26 -4.09
CA ILE A 130 0.40 -11.27 -3.03
C ILE A 130 -0.43 -10.69 -1.86
N PRO A 131 -1.55 -11.33 -1.47
CA PRO A 131 -2.37 -10.86 -0.35
C PRO A 131 -1.70 -11.20 0.99
N GLU A 132 -2.25 -10.69 2.09
CA GLU A 132 -1.84 -11.05 3.46
C GLU A 132 -0.40 -10.67 3.86
N CYS A 133 0.32 -9.97 2.97
CA CYS A 133 1.74 -9.63 3.13
C CYS A 133 2.00 -8.12 3.32
N HIS A 134 0.95 -7.33 3.58
CA HIS A 134 1.09 -5.89 3.84
C HIS A 134 2.06 -5.64 5.00
N GLY A 135 3.02 -4.73 4.80
CA GLY A 135 4.06 -4.44 5.79
C GLY A 135 5.29 -5.35 5.75
N ILE A 136 5.35 -6.33 4.85
CA ILE A 136 6.55 -7.17 4.64
C ILE A 136 7.37 -6.60 3.48
N TYR A 137 8.52 -5.99 3.80
CA TYR A 137 9.42 -5.42 2.79
C TYR A 137 9.98 -6.49 1.84
N GLY A 138 10.05 -6.15 0.56
CA GLY A 138 10.46 -7.04 -0.53
C GLY A 138 9.38 -8.03 -0.98
N VAL A 139 8.21 -8.03 -0.32
CA VAL A 139 7.10 -8.95 -0.63
C VAL A 139 5.88 -8.20 -1.13
N SER A 140 5.46 -7.15 -0.42
CA SER A 140 4.29 -6.36 -0.78
C SER A 140 4.70 -4.92 -1.03
N GLU A 141 4.47 -4.45 -2.26
CA GLU A 141 4.60 -3.02 -2.62
C GLU A 141 5.99 -2.44 -2.32
N SER A 142 7.02 -3.30 -2.44
CA SER A 142 8.40 -3.01 -2.07
C SER A 142 9.40 -4.02 -2.62
N GLY A 143 10.69 -3.69 -2.55
CA GLY A 143 11.82 -4.49 -3.06
C GLY A 143 12.63 -3.75 -4.13
N SER A 144 12.01 -2.82 -4.83
CA SER A 144 12.67 -1.90 -5.75
C SER A 144 12.24 -0.46 -5.43
N SER A 145 12.81 0.52 -6.12
CA SER A 145 12.42 1.93 -5.96
C SER A 145 12.58 2.72 -7.24
N TYR A 146 11.89 3.86 -7.31
CA TYR A 146 12.10 4.89 -8.33
C TYR A 146 12.03 6.27 -7.68
N THR A 147 12.57 7.26 -8.38
CA THR A 147 12.62 8.64 -7.88
C THR A 147 11.47 9.46 -8.47
N VAL A 148 10.75 10.17 -7.60
CA VAL A 148 9.73 11.14 -7.98
C VAL A 148 10.34 12.54 -7.84
N PRO A 149 10.38 13.34 -8.92
CA PRO A 149 10.94 14.67 -8.87
C PRO A 149 10.11 15.57 -7.96
N SER A 150 10.79 16.46 -7.23
CA SER A 150 10.15 17.46 -6.36
C SER A 150 9.46 18.61 -7.13
N GLY A 151 9.61 18.62 -8.46
CA GLY A 151 9.09 19.64 -9.37
C GLY A 151 10.07 20.80 -9.54
N PRO A 152 9.64 21.94 -10.14
CA PRO A 152 10.51 23.06 -10.47
C PRO A 152 10.99 23.90 -9.26
N GLN A 153 10.85 23.40 -8.02
CA GLN A 153 11.30 24.13 -6.83
C GLN A 153 12.72 23.70 -6.42
N PRO A 154 13.71 24.60 -6.46
CA PRO A 154 15.13 24.25 -6.28
C PRO A 154 15.52 23.82 -4.86
N SER A 155 14.63 23.98 -3.87
CA SER A 155 14.94 23.72 -2.46
C SER A 155 14.46 22.36 -1.94
N ARG A 156 13.89 21.49 -2.78
CA ARG A 156 13.36 20.19 -2.34
C ARG A 156 14.06 19.02 -3.02
N ASN A 157 14.46 18.05 -2.22
CA ASN A 157 15.00 16.80 -2.72
C ASN A 157 13.91 15.95 -3.36
N ASP A 158 14.30 15.17 -4.36
CA ASP A 158 13.43 14.17 -4.95
C ASP A 158 13.06 13.10 -3.92
N THR A 159 11.86 12.53 -4.07
CA THR A 159 11.37 11.51 -3.15
C THR A 159 11.59 10.12 -3.72
N ILE A 160 12.24 9.24 -2.94
CA ILE A 160 12.34 7.82 -3.28
C ILE A 160 11.00 7.15 -2.97
N VAL A 161 10.41 6.51 -3.96
CA VAL A 161 9.16 5.75 -3.85
C VAL A 161 9.42 4.28 -4.12
N SER A 162 8.98 3.45 -3.18
CA SER A 162 9.04 1.99 -3.24
C SER A 162 8.21 1.44 -4.41
N THR A 163 8.67 0.37 -5.02
CA THR A 163 7.95 -0.38 -6.07
C THR A 163 8.31 -1.87 -5.99
N GLY A 164 7.72 -2.67 -6.87
CA GLY A 164 7.91 -4.11 -6.92
C GLY A 164 6.99 -4.88 -5.97
N GLY A 165 7.52 -5.94 -5.38
CA GLY A 165 6.80 -6.95 -4.63
C GLY A 165 6.39 -8.14 -5.49
N ILE A 166 5.88 -9.19 -4.84
CA ILE A 166 5.56 -10.46 -5.49
C ILE A 166 4.21 -10.38 -6.20
N LEU A 167 4.21 -10.76 -7.48
CA LEU A 167 3.00 -10.93 -8.26
C LEU A 167 2.54 -12.39 -8.19
N ILE A 168 1.26 -12.60 -7.92
CA ILE A 168 0.60 -13.89 -8.16
C ILE A 168 0.06 -13.89 -9.57
N CYS A 169 0.45 -14.91 -10.34
CA CYS A 169 -0.03 -15.16 -11.69
C CYS A 169 -0.81 -16.50 -11.73
N ARG A 170 -1.94 -16.52 -12.44
CA ARG A 170 -2.85 -17.68 -12.49
C ARG A 170 -3.08 -18.10 -13.94
N PRO A 171 -2.08 -18.72 -14.59
CA PRO A 171 -2.14 -19.01 -16.03
C PRO A 171 -3.21 -20.04 -16.41
N LEU A 172 -3.71 -20.83 -15.44
CA LEU A 172 -4.69 -21.89 -15.70
C LEU A 172 -6.15 -21.42 -15.63
N LEU A 173 -6.42 -20.16 -15.29
CA LEU A 173 -7.79 -19.63 -15.20
C LEU A 173 -8.64 -19.80 -16.46
N PRO A 174 -8.10 -19.74 -17.69
CA PRO A 174 -8.91 -19.98 -18.88
C PRO A 174 -9.31 -21.45 -19.08
N PHE A 175 -8.66 -22.39 -18.40
CA PHE A 175 -8.79 -23.83 -18.67
C PHE A 175 -9.67 -24.54 -17.62
N PRO A 176 -10.60 -25.41 -18.05
CA PRO A 176 -11.41 -26.19 -17.12
C PRO A 176 -10.58 -27.28 -16.43
N LYS A 177 -11.03 -27.72 -15.26
CA LYS A 177 -10.35 -28.77 -14.48
C LYS A 177 -10.19 -30.07 -15.28
N SER A 178 -11.18 -30.42 -16.09
CA SER A 178 -11.15 -31.62 -16.94
C SER A 178 -9.97 -31.64 -17.91
N SER A 179 -9.66 -30.51 -18.57
CA SER A 179 -8.50 -30.39 -19.46
C SER A 179 -7.18 -30.53 -18.70
N LEU A 180 -7.11 -30.02 -17.48
CA LEU A 180 -5.91 -30.16 -16.62
C LEU A 180 -5.69 -31.60 -16.18
N LEU A 181 -6.77 -32.33 -15.87
CA LEU A 181 -6.70 -33.75 -15.55
C LEU A 181 -6.30 -34.57 -16.78
N ALA A 182 -6.89 -34.31 -17.95
CA ALA A 182 -6.50 -34.96 -19.20
C ALA A 182 -4.99 -34.79 -19.48
N THR A 183 -4.47 -33.58 -19.28
CA THR A 183 -3.02 -33.31 -19.40
C THR A 183 -2.20 -34.16 -18.44
N CYS A 184 -2.62 -34.29 -17.17
CA CYS A 184 -1.93 -35.17 -16.22
C CYS A 184 -1.97 -36.63 -16.66
N HIS A 185 -3.13 -37.13 -17.11
CA HIS A 185 -3.30 -38.52 -17.54
C HIS A 185 -2.44 -38.85 -18.76
N GLU A 186 -2.49 -38.01 -19.80
CA GLU A 186 -1.71 -38.19 -21.03
C GLU A 186 -0.20 -38.21 -20.78
N ASN A 187 0.27 -37.45 -19.78
CA ASN A 187 1.69 -37.33 -19.46
C ASN A 187 2.10 -38.15 -18.22
N SER A 188 1.23 -39.05 -17.74
CA SER A 188 1.47 -39.90 -16.56
C SER A 188 1.94 -39.14 -15.31
N ILE A 189 1.37 -37.95 -15.08
CA ILE A 189 1.74 -37.09 -13.94
C ILE A 189 0.87 -37.46 -12.73
N PRO A 190 1.47 -37.87 -11.59
CA PRO A 190 0.71 -38.19 -10.39
C PRO A 190 0.06 -36.93 -9.81
N TYR A 191 -1.07 -37.10 -9.15
CA TYR A 191 -1.75 -36.05 -8.39
C TYR A 191 -2.57 -36.65 -7.25
N VAL A 192 -2.74 -35.89 -6.17
CA VAL A 192 -3.62 -36.26 -5.05
C VAL A 192 -5.04 -35.76 -5.32
N SER A 193 -6.03 -36.59 -5.00
CA SER A 193 -7.43 -36.18 -4.89
C SER A 193 -7.83 -36.25 -3.41
N ASP A 194 -7.97 -35.09 -2.78
CA ASP A 194 -8.36 -35.00 -1.37
C ASP A 194 -9.89 -35.27 -1.22
N PRO A 195 -10.31 -36.32 -0.48
CA PRO A 195 -11.71 -36.68 -0.30
C PRO A 195 -12.58 -35.55 0.27
N THR A 196 -12.00 -34.68 1.10
CA THR A 196 -12.74 -33.58 1.74
C THR A 196 -13.22 -32.53 0.73
N ASN A 197 -12.60 -32.46 -0.47
CA ASN A 197 -13.04 -31.57 -1.55
C ASN A 197 -14.40 -31.96 -2.16
N PHE A 198 -14.87 -33.18 -1.88
CA PHE A 198 -16.13 -33.71 -2.39
C PHE A 198 -17.25 -33.70 -1.35
N ASP A 199 -16.98 -33.34 -0.09
CA ASP A 199 -18.00 -33.20 0.94
C ASP A 199 -18.73 -31.85 0.77
N PRO A 200 -20.02 -31.84 0.34
CA PRO A 200 -20.76 -30.61 0.14
C PRO A 200 -21.13 -29.91 1.45
N THR A 201 -21.04 -30.58 2.59
CA THR A 201 -21.40 -30.03 3.91
C THR A 201 -20.28 -29.23 4.55
N LEU A 202 -19.04 -29.43 4.08
CA LEU A 202 -17.85 -28.86 4.70
C LEU A 202 -17.68 -27.37 4.42
N THR A 203 -17.90 -26.92 3.18
CA THR A 203 -17.80 -25.51 2.81
C THR A 203 -18.87 -25.10 1.79
N PRO A 204 -19.30 -23.83 1.76
CA PRO A 204 -20.21 -23.33 0.72
C PRO A 204 -19.66 -23.53 -0.69
N ARG A 205 -18.34 -23.49 -0.87
CA ARG A 205 -17.69 -23.73 -2.16
C ARG A 205 -17.84 -25.19 -2.60
N ASN A 206 -17.68 -26.16 -1.69
CA ASN A 206 -17.91 -27.57 -2.00
C ASN A 206 -19.38 -27.83 -2.36
N ALA A 207 -20.33 -27.20 -1.65
CA ALA A 207 -21.75 -27.28 -2.00
C ALA A 207 -22.01 -26.78 -3.43
N ILE A 208 -21.47 -25.60 -3.78
CA ILE A 208 -21.60 -25.04 -5.15
C ILE A 208 -20.98 -25.98 -6.19
N ARG A 209 -19.80 -26.54 -5.89
CA ARG A 209 -19.13 -27.49 -6.79
C ARG A 209 -19.99 -28.73 -7.04
N SER A 210 -20.59 -29.30 -6.00
CA SER A 210 -21.52 -30.44 -6.12
C SER A 210 -22.71 -30.10 -7.01
N LEU A 211 -23.34 -28.94 -6.78
CA LEU A 211 -24.51 -28.48 -7.55
C LEU A 211 -24.19 -28.25 -9.04
N LEU A 212 -22.99 -27.74 -9.32
CA LEU A 212 -22.50 -27.56 -10.70
C LEU A 212 -22.23 -28.91 -11.38
N ALA A 213 -21.58 -29.85 -10.69
CA ALA A 213 -21.23 -31.15 -11.23
C ALA A 213 -22.48 -32.00 -11.57
N GLU A 214 -23.51 -31.92 -10.75
CA GLU A 214 -24.77 -32.64 -10.95
C GLU A 214 -25.71 -31.95 -11.95
N ASN A 215 -25.32 -30.82 -12.54
CA ASN A 215 -26.16 -29.97 -13.41
C ASN A 215 -27.53 -29.63 -12.79
N LYS A 216 -27.64 -29.56 -11.46
CA LYS A 216 -28.88 -29.26 -10.74
C LYS A 216 -29.26 -27.78 -10.82
N LEU A 217 -28.34 -26.92 -11.26
CA LEU A 217 -28.57 -25.49 -11.38
C LEU A 217 -29.25 -25.12 -12.71
N PRO A 218 -30.18 -24.15 -12.72
CA PRO A 218 -30.75 -23.60 -13.95
C PRO A 218 -29.67 -23.07 -14.89
N LYS A 219 -29.93 -23.08 -16.21
CA LYS A 219 -28.99 -22.65 -17.26
C LYS A 219 -28.27 -21.32 -16.95
N ALA A 220 -28.98 -20.35 -16.39
CA ALA A 220 -28.43 -19.03 -16.04
C ALA A 220 -27.33 -19.07 -14.96
N LEU A 221 -27.29 -20.12 -14.13
CA LEU A 221 -26.32 -20.32 -13.05
C LEU A 221 -25.27 -21.40 -13.36
N GLN A 222 -25.23 -21.88 -14.61
CA GLN A 222 -24.24 -22.85 -15.08
C GLN A 222 -22.98 -22.14 -15.59
N GLY A 223 -21.88 -22.90 -15.71
CA GLY A 223 -20.55 -22.40 -16.09
C GLY A 223 -20.53 -21.38 -17.24
N PRO A 224 -21.08 -21.68 -18.43
CA PRO A 224 -21.04 -20.75 -19.57
C PRO A 224 -21.71 -19.39 -19.30
N SER A 225 -22.84 -19.36 -18.61
CA SER A 225 -23.54 -18.12 -18.24
C SER A 225 -22.76 -17.34 -17.19
N ILE A 226 -22.17 -18.02 -16.21
CA ILE A 226 -21.33 -17.38 -15.19
C ILE A 226 -20.04 -16.81 -15.81
N LEU A 227 -19.41 -17.50 -16.76
CA LEU A 227 -18.25 -16.98 -17.50
C LEU A 227 -18.61 -15.73 -18.31
N SER A 228 -19.76 -15.71 -18.97
CA SER A 228 -20.26 -14.50 -19.66
C SER A 228 -20.48 -13.32 -18.71
N LEU A 229 -21.03 -13.59 -17.52
CA LEU A 229 -21.19 -12.60 -16.45
C LEU A 229 -19.84 -12.06 -15.94
N ILE A 230 -18.85 -12.94 -15.74
CA ILE A 230 -17.49 -12.56 -15.36
C ILE A 230 -16.88 -11.62 -16.41
N ASN A 231 -16.96 -11.98 -17.70
CA ASN A 231 -16.43 -11.15 -18.79
C ASN A 231 -17.07 -9.77 -18.84
N SER A 232 -18.39 -9.71 -18.64
CA SER A 232 -19.13 -8.44 -18.57
C SER A 232 -18.72 -7.60 -17.35
N SER A 233 -18.53 -8.24 -16.19
CA SER A 233 -18.05 -7.58 -14.97
C SER A 233 -16.62 -7.04 -15.12
N GLN A 234 -15.72 -7.81 -15.74
CA GLN A 234 -14.36 -7.38 -16.05
C GLN A 234 -14.34 -6.22 -17.05
N SER A 235 -15.18 -6.25 -18.08
CA SER A 235 -15.34 -5.13 -19.02
C SER A 235 -15.79 -3.87 -18.30
N LEU A 236 -16.77 -3.98 -17.40
CA LEU A 236 -17.22 -2.86 -16.57
C LEU A 236 -16.10 -2.26 -15.71
N LEU A 237 -15.24 -3.09 -15.12
CA LEU A 237 -14.06 -2.64 -14.35
C LEU A 237 -13.05 -1.88 -15.23
N ARG A 238 -12.72 -2.44 -16.39
CA ARG A 238 -11.79 -1.81 -17.36
C ARG A 238 -12.35 -0.46 -17.82
N ASN A 239 -13.62 -0.40 -18.19
CA ASN A 239 -14.29 0.83 -18.60
C ASN A 239 -14.32 1.87 -17.47
N SER A 240 -14.60 1.44 -16.23
CA SER A 240 -14.56 2.35 -15.07
C SER A 240 -13.17 2.96 -14.87
N THR A 241 -12.13 2.13 -15.00
CA THR A 241 -10.73 2.56 -14.85
C THR A 241 -10.33 3.51 -15.98
N SER A 242 -10.74 3.21 -17.23
CA SER A 242 -10.48 4.05 -18.39
C SER A 242 -11.15 5.42 -18.26
N LEU A 243 -12.43 5.46 -17.91
CA LEU A 243 -13.14 6.73 -17.67
C LEU A 243 -12.53 7.52 -16.51
N SER A 244 -12.11 6.85 -15.43
CA SER A 244 -11.37 7.49 -14.34
C SER A 244 -10.03 8.06 -14.83
N ASN A 245 -9.32 7.38 -15.73
CA ASN A 245 -8.11 7.92 -16.35
C ASN A 245 -8.41 9.18 -17.16
N THR A 246 -9.47 9.20 -17.97
CA THR A 246 -9.92 10.39 -18.70
C THR A 246 -10.28 11.55 -17.77
N LEU A 247 -10.90 11.26 -16.61
CA LEU A 247 -11.19 12.32 -15.64
C LEU A 247 -9.91 12.85 -14.98
N LEU A 248 -8.93 11.99 -14.69
CA LEU A 248 -7.64 12.40 -14.14
C LEU A 248 -6.87 13.33 -15.09
N THR A 249 -6.98 13.17 -16.42
CA THR A 249 -6.34 14.09 -17.38
C THR A 249 -6.91 15.50 -17.37
N SER A 250 -8.10 15.70 -16.78
CA SER A 250 -8.68 17.02 -16.57
C SER A 250 -8.26 17.67 -15.24
N CYS A 251 -7.54 16.94 -14.39
CA CYS A 251 -6.98 17.44 -13.14
C CYS A 251 -5.49 17.75 -13.32
N LYS A 252 -4.94 18.70 -12.55
CA LYS A 252 -3.53 19.10 -12.65
C LYS A 252 -2.87 19.19 -11.27
N ILE A 253 -1.83 18.39 -11.04
CA ILE A 253 -1.00 18.56 -9.83
C ILE A 253 -0.13 19.80 -10.01
N ASN A 254 -0.33 20.79 -9.14
CA ASN A 254 0.46 22.02 -9.13
C ASN A 254 1.70 21.88 -8.25
N GLN A 255 1.56 21.18 -7.11
CA GLN A 255 2.64 20.92 -6.16
C GLN A 255 2.43 19.56 -5.50
N LEU A 256 3.51 18.82 -5.28
CA LEU A 256 3.54 17.55 -4.55
C LEU A 256 4.62 17.59 -3.47
N ASN A 257 4.24 17.19 -2.25
CA ASN A 257 5.17 16.95 -1.15
C ASN A 257 4.78 15.64 -0.46
N LEU A 258 5.23 14.52 -1.01
CA LEU A 258 5.04 13.19 -0.40
C LEU A 258 5.62 13.10 1.03
N PRO A 259 6.82 13.61 1.33
CA PRO A 259 7.36 13.53 2.70
C PRO A 259 6.50 14.21 3.77
N ALA A 260 5.85 15.33 3.43
CA ALA A 260 4.87 15.97 4.32
C ALA A 260 3.43 15.46 4.14
N GLY A 261 3.15 14.71 3.08
CA GLY A 261 1.81 14.25 2.73
C GLY A 261 0.88 15.36 2.26
N THR A 262 1.34 16.25 1.36
CA THR A 262 0.51 17.30 0.75
C THR A 262 0.55 17.33 -0.77
N ILE A 263 -0.57 17.73 -1.38
CA ILE A 263 -0.73 17.95 -2.83
C ILE A 263 -1.54 19.22 -3.01
N THR A 264 -1.11 20.12 -3.90
CA THR A 264 -1.97 21.18 -4.43
C THR A 264 -2.47 20.74 -5.80
N LEU A 265 -3.79 20.62 -5.96
CA LEU A 265 -4.44 20.02 -7.13
C LEU A 265 -5.51 20.96 -7.68
N THR A 266 -5.49 21.22 -8.99
CA THR A 266 -6.58 21.89 -9.69
C THR A 266 -7.48 20.85 -10.35
N PHE A 267 -8.77 20.93 -10.06
CA PHE A 267 -9.83 20.11 -10.65
C PHE A 267 -10.50 20.87 -11.79
N PRO A 268 -11.26 20.20 -12.68
CA PRO A 268 -11.99 20.89 -13.73
C PRO A 268 -13.06 21.84 -13.15
N SER A 269 -13.13 23.08 -13.64
CA SER A 269 -14.15 24.06 -13.23
C SER A 269 -15.44 23.98 -14.06
N LYS A 270 -15.42 23.29 -15.21
CA LYS A 270 -16.61 23.09 -16.04
C LYS A 270 -17.31 21.77 -15.71
N PRO A 271 -18.65 21.72 -15.71
CA PRO A 271 -19.39 20.47 -15.60
C PRO A 271 -18.99 19.49 -16.71
N ILE A 272 -18.98 18.20 -16.36
CA ILE A 272 -18.74 17.12 -17.32
C ILE A 272 -20.02 16.91 -18.11
N ASP A 273 -19.96 17.00 -19.44
CA ASP A 273 -21.07 16.56 -20.29
C ASP A 273 -21.15 15.02 -20.28
N PRO A 274 -22.26 14.43 -19.81
CA PRO A 274 -22.39 12.98 -19.67
C PRO A 274 -22.17 12.20 -20.96
N THR A 275 -22.75 12.70 -22.06
CA THR A 275 -22.80 11.97 -23.32
C THR A 275 -21.41 11.89 -23.95
N SER A 276 -20.73 13.02 -24.06
CA SER A 276 -19.36 13.04 -24.59
C SER A 276 -18.40 12.24 -23.71
N PHE A 277 -18.50 12.35 -22.39
CA PHE A 277 -17.61 11.67 -21.47
C PHE A 277 -17.75 10.14 -21.52
N LEU A 278 -18.96 9.61 -21.48
CA LEU A 278 -19.19 8.17 -21.52
C LEU A 278 -18.85 7.55 -22.88
N ASN A 279 -18.94 8.32 -23.96
CA ASN A 279 -18.56 7.90 -25.31
C ASN A 279 -17.05 7.94 -25.59
N THR A 280 -16.22 8.43 -24.65
CA THR A 280 -14.74 8.41 -24.80
C THR A 280 -14.15 6.99 -24.84
N VAL A 281 -14.93 5.98 -24.47
CA VAL A 281 -14.54 4.57 -24.50
C VAL A 281 -15.58 3.79 -25.31
N PRO A 282 -15.18 2.89 -26.24
CA PRO A 282 -16.13 2.09 -27.00
C PRO A 282 -17.00 1.23 -26.08
N ASN A 283 -18.32 1.42 -26.12
CA ASN A 283 -19.28 0.56 -25.43
C ASN A 283 -19.86 -0.47 -26.41
N ASN A 284 -19.86 -1.75 -26.03
CA ASN A 284 -20.52 -2.84 -26.78
C ASN A 284 -22.06 -2.89 -26.58
N ALA A 285 -22.68 -1.79 -26.15
CA ALA A 285 -24.11 -1.74 -25.90
C ALA A 285 -24.83 -0.93 -26.99
N ASN A 286 -25.45 -1.65 -27.93
CA ASN A 286 -26.57 -1.12 -28.70
C ASN A 286 -27.72 -0.84 -27.72
N THR A 287 -28.25 0.39 -27.66
CA THR A 287 -29.71 0.64 -27.66
C THR A 287 -30.06 2.13 -27.60
N LYS A 288 -31.09 2.47 -28.37
CA LYS A 288 -31.77 3.76 -28.46
C LYS A 288 -32.90 3.82 -27.40
N THR A 289 -32.76 4.54 -26.27
CA THR A 289 -33.91 4.87 -25.37
C THR A 289 -33.66 6.08 -24.44
N LYS A 290 -33.96 7.29 -24.91
CA LYS A 290 -33.43 8.57 -24.38
C LYS A 290 -33.78 9.01 -22.93
N ALA A 291 -34.80 8.50 -22.24
CA ALA A 291 -35.26 9.10 -20.97
C ALA A 291 -34.86 8.31 -19.70
N LYS A 292 -34.86 6.98 -19.74
CA LYS A 292 -34.40 6.12 -18.62
C LYS A 292 -32.87 5.97 -18.58
N ASP A 293 -32.20 6.37 -19.66
CA ASP A 293 -30.75 6.25 -19.81
C ASP A 293 -30.02 7.40 -19.09
N ASN A 294 -30.57 8.63 -19.08
CA ASN A 294 -29.94 9.79 -18.43
C ASN A 294 -29.67 9.59 -16.93
N ASP A 295 -30.62 9.05 -16.15
CA ASP A 295 -30.41 8.82 -14.71
C ASP A 295 -29.32 7.78 -14.45
N LYS A 296 -29.25 6.74 -15.29
CA LYS A 296 -28.23 5.69 -15.20
C LYS A 296 -26.86 6.22 -15.60
N GLU A 297 -26.80 7.04 -16.64
CA GLU A 297 -25.58 7.71 -17.10
C GLU A 297 -25.03 8.66 -16.04
N ASN A 298 -25.90 9.47 -15.42
CA ASN A 298 -25.52 10.35 -14.32
C ASN A 298 -25.02 9.56 -13.10
N GLN A 299 -25.72 8.48 -12.72
CA GLN A 299 -25.26 7.58 -11.65
C GLN A 299 -23.90 6.96 -11.99
N ARG A 300 -23.70 6.56 -13.26
CA ARG A 300 -22.44 6.00 -13.73
C ARG A 300 -21.30 7.00 -13.61
N ILE A 301 -21.50 8.24 -14.05
CA ILE A 301 -20.51 9.31 -13.94
C ILE A 301 -20.17 9.60 -12.49
N HIS A 302 -21.19 9.64 -11.62
CA HIS A 302 -20.99 9.85 -10.19
C HIS A 302 -20.11 8.74 -9.57
N GLN A 303 -20.30 7.47 -9.96
CA GLN A 303 -19.40 6.38 -9.55
C GLN A 303 -17.97 6.57 -10.07
N ILE A 304 -17.78 7.07 -11.29
CA ILE A 304 -16.45 7.37 -11.85
C ILE A 304 -15.79 8.53 -11.10
N LYS A 305 -16.54 9.58 -10.73
CA LYS A 305 -16.05 10.67 -9.88
C LYS A 305 -15.58 10.14 -8.52
N CYS A 306 -16.37 9.29 -7.87
CA CYS A 306 -15.99 8.64 -6.61
C CYS A 306 -14.69 7.83 -6.75
N LEU A 307 -14.60 7.00 -7.80
CA LEU A 307 -13.41 6.17 -8.05
C LEU A 307 -12.17 7.05 -8.27
N THR A 308 -12.35 8.16 -8.98
CA THR A 308 -11.27 9.10 -9.27
C THR A 308 -10.80 9.82 -8.00
N LEU A 309 -11.72 10.29 -7.15
CA LEU A 309 -11.35 10.86 -5.85
C LEU A 309 -10.61 9.86 -4.96
N ARG A 310 -11.06 8.61 -4.91
CA ARG A 310 -10.37 7.54 -4.18
C ARG A 310 -8.91 7.40 -4.65
N ARG A 311 -8.70 7.31 -5.98
CA ARG A 311 -7.36 7.19 -6.57
C ARG A 311 -6.47 8.40 -6.25
N ILE A 312 -7.05 9.60 -6.15
CA ILE A 312 -6.33 10.81 -5.73
C ILE A 312 -5.99 10.76 -4.23
N THR A 313 -6.94 10.40 -3.36
CA THR A 313 -6.69 10.34 -1.91
C THR A 313 -5.68 9.25 -1.54
N ASP A 314 -5.67 8.13 -2.27
CA ASP A 314 -4.74 7.01 -2.05
C ASP A 314 -3.27 7.40 -2.31
N LEU A 315 -3.00 8.49 -3.05
CA LEU A 315 -1.64 9.03 -3.21
C LEU A 315 -1.05 9.54 -1.87
N LEU A 316 -1.89 10.15 -1.03
CA LEU A 316 -1.49 10.76 0.24
C LEU A 316 -1.79 9.89 1.47
N ALA A 317 -2.83 9.08 1.40
CA ALA A 317 -3.30 8.25 2.50
C ALA A 317 -3.59 6.83 2.02
N PRO A 318 -2.57 6.08 1.54
CA PRO A 318 -2.76 4.70 1.11
C PRO A 318 -3.15 3.82 2.31
N PHE A 319 -4.30 3.16 2.22
CA PHE A 319 -4.73 2.14 3.18
C PHE A 319 -4.85 0.78 2.51
N PRO A 320 -4.49 -0.31 3.21
CA PRO A 320 -4.72 -1.65 2.70
C PRO A 320 -6.23 -1.94 2.53
N GLU A 321 -6.54 -2.90 1.67
CA GLU A 321 -7.87 -3.53 1.54
C GLU A 321 -9.05 -2.58 1.32
N ASN A 322 -8.82 -1.47 0.63
CA ASN A 322 -9.88 -0.51 0.34
C ASN A 322 -10.61 0.00 1.60
N HIS A 323 -9.87 0.25 2.68
CA HIS A 323 -10.39 0.63 4.02
C HIS A 323 -11.61 1.58 3.99
N PHE A 324 -11.60 2.58 3.11
CA PHE A 324 -12.77 3.41 2.85
C PHE A 324 -13.60 2.84 1.68
N PRO A 325 -14.89 2.50 1.90
CA PRO A 325 -15.76 2.02 0.84
C PRO A 325 -16.08 3.14 -0.14
N LEU A 326 -16.27 2.82 -1.42
CA LEU A 326 -16.52 3.83 -2.45
C LEU A 326 -17.73 4.72 -2.15
N ARG A 327 -18.74 4.19 -1.48
CA ARG A 327 -19.94 4.91 -1.04
C ARG A 327 -19.60 6.12 -0.14
N SER A 328 -18.51 6.07 0.64
CA SER A 328 -18.14 7.21 1.49
C SER A 328 -17.67 8.43 0.71
N PHE A 329 -17.45 8.30 -0.61
CA PHE A 329 -17.03 9.38 -1.49
C PHE A 329 -18.22 10.10 -2.15
N GLU A 330 -19.41 9.49 -2.16
CA GLU A 330 -20.59 9.96 -2.91
C GLU A 330 -20.97 11.40 -2.51
N SER A 331 -21.03 11.71 -1.22
CA SER A 331 -21.44 13.04 -0.74
C SER A 331 -20.44 14.17 -1.02
N PHE A 332 -19.23 13.85 -1.51
CA PHE A 332 -18.15 14.83 -1.66
C PHE A 332 -17.77 15.07 -3.13
N THR A 333 -18.26 14.25 -4.07
CA THR A 333 -17.88 14.39 -5.49
C THR A 333 -18.26 15.74 -6.04
N ASP A 334 -19.44 16.25 -5.68
CA ASP A 334 -20.00 17.47 -6.27
C ASP A 334 -19.40 18.73 -5.64
N LEU A 335 -18.71 18.60 -4.50
CA LEU A 335 -17.92 19.70 -3.92
C LEU A 335 -16.68 20.02 -4.74
N VAL A 336 -16.18 19.03 -5.48
CA VAL A 336 -14.90 19.11 -6.20
C VAL A 336 -15.10 19.08 -7.72
N PHE A 337 -16.06 18.29 -8.21
CA PHE A 337 -16.43 18.21 -9.61
C PHE A 337 -17.79 18.90 -9.86
N PRO A 338 -17.83 20.03 -10.57
CA PRO A 338 -19.06 20.77 -10.84
C PRO A 338 -20.14 19.91 -11.50
N THR A 339 -21.39 20.30 -11.29
CA THR A 339 -22.59 19.72 -11.91
C THR A 339 -23.35 20.80 -12.70
N GLN A 340 -24.08 20.40 -13.74
CA GLN A 340 -24.76 21.37 -14.64
C GLN A 340 -25.84 22.19 -13.92
N ASP A 341 -26.48 21.62 -12.90
CA ASP A 341 -27.64 22.21 -12.22
C ASP A 341 -27.29 23.01 -10.95
N GLN A 342 -26.02 23.10 -10.57
CA GLN A 342 -25.59 23.87 -9.40
C GLN A 342 -24.78 25.10 -9.80
N PRO A 343 -25.18 26.31 -9.36
CA PRO A 343 -24.34 27.49 -9.53
C PRO A 343 -23.03 27.29 -8.77
N GLU A 344 -21.92 27.79 -9.33
CA GLU A 344 -20.63 27.69 -8.63
C GLU A 344 -20.75 28.23 -7.20
N PRO A 345 -20.30 27.47 -6.18
CA PRO A 345 -20.45 27.88 -4.80
C PRO A 345 -19.67 29.16 -4.55
N LYS A 346 -20.36 30.21 -4.07
CA LYS A 346 -19.76 31.51 -3.69
C LYS A 346 -18.57 31.35 -2.74
N GLN A 347 -18.58 30.32 -1.89
CA GLN A 347 -17.46 29.95 -1.04
C GLN A 347 -17.42 28.43 -0.84
N ARG A 348 -16.26 27.82 -1.09
CA ARG A 348 -16.01 26.40 -0.84
C ARG A 348 -15.58 26.20 0.61
N LYS A 349 -16.07 25.13 1.24
CA LYS A 349 -15.73 24.79 2.63
C LYS A 349 -14.72 23.62 2.66
N PRO A 350 -13.79 23.60 3.62
CA PRO A 350 -12.90 22.47 3.80
C PRO A 350 -13.67 21.23 4.27
N PHE A 351 -13.20 20.05 3.89
CA PHE A 351 -13.79 18.76 4.29
C PHE A 351 -12.72 17.67 4.35
N THR A 352 -13.05 16.52 4.92
CA THR A 352 -12.15 15.36 4.97
C THR A 352 -12.76 14.18 4.24
N LEU A 353 -11.95 13.51 3.42
CA LEU A 353 -12.35 12.37 2.62
C LEU A 353 -11.18 11.38 2.49
N GLY A 354 -11.41 10.10 2.75
CA GLY A 354 -10.38 9.06 2.58
C GLY A 354 -9.11 9.27 3.43
N GLY A 355 -9.22 9.93 4.59
CA GLY A 355 -8.06 10.29 5.41
C GLY A 355 -7.26 11.49 4.89
N VAL A 356 -7.79 12.24 3.92
CA VAL A 356 -7.20 13.44 3.35
C VAL A 356 -8.10 14.64 3.64
N MET A 357 -7.51 15.73 4.14
CA MET A 357 -8.15 17.01 4.35
C MET A 357 -8.05 17.83 3.04
N PHE A 358 -9.20 18.27 2.54
CA PHE A 358 -9.35 19.14 1.39
C PHE A 358 -9.57 20.57 1.87
N GLN A 359 -8.68 21.49 1.49
CA GLN A 359 -8.78 22.91 1.80
C GLN A 359 -8.77 23.73 0.52
N PRO A 360 -9.77 24.57 0.25
CA PRO A 360 -9.77 25.41 -0.94
C PRO A 360 -8.64 26.44 -0.87
N VAL A 361 -7.89 26.59 -1.97
CA VAL A 361 -6.83 27.60 -2.06
C VAL A 361 -7.46 28.94 -2.40
N LYS A 362 -7.23 29.97 -1.58
CA LYS A 362 -7.70 31.33 -1.85
C LYS A 362 -6.70 32.02 -2.81
N THR A 363 -7.16 32.45 -3.98
CA THR A 363 -6.40 33.36 -4.84
C THR A 363 -6.36 34.76 -4.22
N LYS A 364 -5.24 35.48 -4.37
CA LYS A 364 -4.92 36.78 -3.73
C LYS A 364 -5.90 37.95 -4.00
N GLY A 365 -7.04 37.75 -4.66
CA GLY A 365 -8.06 38.77 -4.92
C GLY A 365 -9.09 38.97 -3.81
N ASP A 366 -8.98 38.25 -2.69
CA ASP A 366 -9.97 38.26 -1.58
C ASP A 366 -9.51 39.13 -0.37
N GLN A 367 -8.50 39.97 -0.56
CA GLN A 367 -8.13 41.04 0.38
C GLN A 367 -8.16 42.38 -0.36
N ASP A 368 -8.98 43.31 0.15
CA ASP A 368 -9.01 44.72 -0.27
C ASP A 368 -7.61 45.33 -0.22
N THR A 369 -6.90 45.33 -1.36
CA THR A 369 -5.78 46.24 -1.61
C THR A 369 -5.64 46.51 -3.11
N ILE A 370 -5.68 47.80 -3.42
CA ILE A 370 -5.50 48.41 -4.74
C ILE A 370 -4.08 48.15 -5.23
N SER A 371 -3.92 47.50 -6.40
CA SER A 371 -3.13 48.03 -7.54
C SER A 371 -2.82 47.00 -8.63
N THR A 372 -3.06 47.44 -9.88
CA THR A 372 -2.43 47.10 -11.17
C THR A 372 -2.63 45.72 -11.80
N GLU A 373 -3.47 45.74 -12.85
CA GLU A 373 -3.44 44.96 -14.10
C GLU A 373 -3.19 43.45 -13.97
N ALA A 374 -4.25 42.75 -13.53
CA ALA A 374 -4.41 41.33 -13.80
C ALA A 374 -5.36 41.13 -15.00
N ASP A 375 -4.94 40.29 -15.92
CA ASP A 375 -5.72 39.78 -17.06
C ASP A 375 -7.11 39.27 -16.58
N PRO A 376 -8.25 39.68 -17.18
CA PRO A 376 -9.59 39.34 -16.70
C PRO A 376 -9.98 37.86 -16.78
N SER A 377 -9.06 36.97 -17.19
CA SER A 377 -9.30 35.57 -17.52
C SER A 377 -9.16 34.59 -16.33
N THR A 378 -8.66 35.02 -15.17
CA THR A 378 -8.34 34.12 -14.02
C THR A 378 -9.20 34.40 -12.77
N LYS A 379 -10.52 34.30 -12.91
CA LYS A 379 -11.43 34.14 -11.76
C LYS A 379 -11.45 32.67 -11.30
N GLY A 380 -10.82 32.40 -10.16
CA GLY A 380 -11.12 31.28 -9.26
C GLY A 380 -10.85 29.87 -9.79
N ASP A 381 -9.59 29.49 -10.02
CA ASP A 381 -9.26 28.10 -10.34
C ASP A 381 -9.78 27.15 -9.26
N ASN A 382 -10.40 26.03 -9.68
CA ASN A 382 -10.91 24.98 -8.79
C ASN A 382 -9.77 24.22 -8.09
N THR A 383 -9.04 24.92 -7.22
CA THR A 383 -7.76 24.48 -6.67
C THR A 383 -7.88 24.19 -5.19
N TRP A 384 -7.38 23.03 -4.80
CA TRP A 384 -7.45 22.50 -3.45
C TRP A 384 -6.07 22.09 -2.95
N LEU A 385 -5.75 22.45 -1.71
CA LEU A 385 -4.69 21.86 -0.93
C LEU A 385 -5.24 20.59 -0.27
N LEU A 386 -4.73 19.45 -0.68
CA LEU A 386 -4.95 18.15 -0.08
C LEU A 386 -3.80 17.89 0.89
N SER A 387 -4.13 17.50 2.11
CA SER A 387 -3.14 17.17 3.14
C SER A 387 -3.56 15.95 3.94
N ARG A 388 -2.61 15.19 4.46
CA ARG A 388 -2.94 14.07 5.35
C ARG A 388 -3.69 14.57 6.59
N GLN A 389 -4.82 13.94 6.90
CA GLN A 389 -5.54 14.24 8.14
C GLN A 389 -4.68 13.89 9.37
N PRO A 390 -4.65 14.72 10.42
CA PRO A 390 -4.04 14.36 11.69
C PRO A 390 -4.66 13.09 12.28
N PHE A 391 -3.84 12.32 12.99
CA PHE A 391 -4.31 11.10 13.65
C PHE A 391 -5.32 11.39 14.76
N MET A 392 -6.28 10.49 14.92
CA MET A 392 -7.20 10.55 16.05
C MET A 392 -6.44 10.32 17.36
N ARG A 393 -6.81 11.08 18.40
CA ARG A 393 -6.29 10.86 19.76
C ARG A 393 -6.51 9.39 20.16
N ASN A 394 -5.53 8.80 20.83
CA ASN A 394 -5.52 7.40 21.29
C ASN A 394 -5.48 6.33 20.17
N ARG A 395 -5.26 6.71 18.90
CA ARG A 395 -5.05 5.79 17.77
C ARG A 395 -3.83 6.19 16.94
N LEU A 396 -2.73 6.49 17.63
CA LEU A 396 -1.51 6.93 16.98
C LEU A 396 -0.71 5.73 16.46
N PRO A 397 -0.24 5.74 15.20
CA PRO A 397 0.64 4.69 14.70
C PRO A 397 1.98 4.76 15.44
N THR A 398 2.35 3.68 16.12
CA THR A 398 3.65 3.55 16.79
C THR A 398 4.42 2.38 16.19
N LEU A 399 5.73 2.53 16.09
CA LEU A 399 6.63 1.49 15.63
C LEU A 399 7.86 1.51 16.53
N ARG A 400 8.12 0.40 17.22
CA ARG A 400 9.35 0.19 17.98
C ARG A 400 10.40 -0.48 17.11
N VAL A 401 11.63 0.00 17.18
CA VAL A 401 12.78 -0.55 16.46
C VAL A 401 13.96 -0.61 17.39
N GLU A 402 14.49 -1.81 17.58
CA GLU A 402 15.74 -2.06 18.29
C GLU A 402 16.90 -1.91 17.30
N VAL A 403 17.84 -1.02 17.61
CA VAL A 403 19.01 -0.74 16.77
C VAL A 403 20.27 -1.23 17.48
N PRO A 404 20.97 -2.23 16.92
CA PRO A 404 22.25 -2.68 17.49
C PRO A 404 23.29 -1.55 17.46
N ALA A 405 23.94 -1.30 18.60
CA ALA A 405 25.04 -0.34 18.75
C ALA A 405 26.42 -1.02 18.86
N SER A 406 26.46 -2.35 19.02
CA SER A 406 27.69 -3.13 19.16
C SER A 406 28.23 -3.65 17.82
N GLY A 407 29.54 -3.52 17.62
CA GLY A 407 30.22 -3.89 16.38
C GLY A 407 29.95 -2.86 15.28
N LEU A 408 30.84 -1.88 15.12
CA LEU A 408 30.79 -0.73 14.20
C LEU A 408 30.77 -1.10 12.69
N SER A 409 30.06 -2.14 12.29
CA SER A 409 29.61 -2.36 10.92
C SER A 409 28.31 -1.58 10.73
N ALA A 410 28.28 -0.68 9.74
CA ALA A 410 27.13 0.17 9.41
C ALA A 410 25.94 -0.63 8.83
N CYS A 411 25.43 -1.61 9.57
CA CYS A 411 24.32 -2.45 9.15
C CYS A 411 23.00 -1.80 9.56
N TYR A 412 22.21 -1.41 8.57
CA TYR A 412 20.85 -0.96 8.83
C TYR A 412 19.95 -2.10 9.31
N THR A 413 19.00 -1.77 10.19
CA THR A 413 17.88 -2.65 10.54
C THR A 413 17.09 -3.03 9.29
N SER A 414 16.31 -4.11 9.38
CA SER A 414 15.31 -4.42 8.35
C SER A 414 14.35 -3.25 8.14
N TRP A 415 13.92 -3.01 6.90
CA TRP A 415 12.86 -2.06 6.59
C TRP A 415 11.56 -2.38 7.34
N LYS A 416 10.96 -1.36 7.95
CA LYS A 416 9.66 -1.42 8.65
C LYS A 416 8.71 -0.39 8.07
N LEU A 417 7.43 -0.74 7.92
CA LEU A 417 6.40 0.17 7.42
C LEU A 417 5.78 0.95 8.58
N TRP A 418 5.78 2.28 8.48
CA TRP A 418 5.11 3.18 9.43
C TRP A 418 3.94 3.91 8.77
N ASP A 419 2.80 3.93 9.46
CA ASP A 419 1.53 4.54 9.05
C ASP A 419 1.09 4.26 7.60
N ASN A 420 1.42 3.07 7.08
CA ASN A 420 1.14 2.69 5.69
C ASN A 420 1.77 3.58 4.61
N ARG A 421 2.64 4.54 4.96
CA ARG A 421 3.20 5.53 4.02
C ARG A 421 4.71 5.47 3.89
N PHE A 422 5.42 5.14 4.95
CA PHE A 422 6.87 5.27 4.96
C PHE A 422 7.52 3.96 5.36
N TRP A 423 8.36 3.42 4.48
CA TRP A 423 9.34 2.43 4.91
C TRP A 423 10.47 3.18 5.60
N VAL A 424 10.87 2.72 6.78
CA VAL A 424 11.96 3.31 7.57
C VAL A 424 12.93 2.22 8.04
N ARG A 425 14.21 2.57 8.15
CA ARG A 425 15.24 1.75 8.80
C ARG A 425 16.29 2.64 9.43
N PHE A 426 17.03 2.08 10.39
CA PHE A 426 17.98 2.83 11.21
C PHE A 426 19.31 2.10 11.31
N SER A 427 20.39 2.83 11.50
CA SER A 427 21.72 2.28 11.82
C SER A 427 22.47 3.24 12.74
N ILE A 428 23.53 2.76 13.38
CA ILE A 428 24.47 3.58 14.13
C ILE A 428 25.82 3.48 13.42
N THR A 429 26.36 4.62 12.99
CA THR A 429 27.64 4.70 12.27
C THR A 429 28.71 5.35 13.14
N PRO A 430 29.95 4.86 13.18
CA PRO A 430 31.04 5.54 13.89
C PRO A 430 31.26 6.96 13.33
N GLU A 431 31.53 7.94 14.20
CA GLU A 431 31.98 9.25 13.73
C GLU A 431 33.44 9.16 13.27
N GLN A 432 33.68 9.36 11.97
CA GLN A 432 35.04 9.59 11.47
C GLN A 432 35.49 11.00 11.87
N GLY A 433 36.09 11.15 13.05
CA GLY A 433 36.56 12.47 13.50
C GLY A 433 36.84 12.64 14.98
N SER A 434 37.50 11.71 15.64
CA SER A 434 38.17 11.97 16.93
C SER A 434 39.57 11.39 16.93
N HIS A 435 40.49 12.03 16.19
CA HIS A 435 41.89 12.04 16.60
C HIS A 435 41.99 12.90 17.87
N GLY A 436 41.58 12.33 19.00
CA GLY A 436 41.81 12.81 20.34
C GLY A 436 42.41 11.65 21.12
N THR A 437 43.66 11.79 21.51
CA THR A 437 44.47 10.83 22.27
C THR A 437 43.69 10.17 23.41
N GLY A 438 43.55 8.86 23.32
CA GLY A 438 42.88 8.03 24.32
C GLY A 438 42.80 6.57 23.86
N VAL A 439 43.96 5.98 23.54
CA VAL A 439 44.10 4.52 23.53
C VAL A 439 43.88 4.05 24.97
N GLU A 440 43.21 2.90 25.12
CA GLU A 440 42.90 2.18 26.37
C GLU A 440 41.61 2.59 27.08
N VAL A 441 40.48 1.97 26.70
CA VAL A 441 39.82 0.90 27.48
C VAL A 441 38.92 0.12 26.51
N ALA A 442 39.45 -0.94 25.91
CA ALA A 442 38.65 -2.00 25.31
C ALA A 442 38.83 -3.24 26.19
N GLN A 443 38.19 -3.23 27.36
CA GLN A 443 38.01 -4.43 28.18
C GLN A 443 36.56 -4.49 28.66
N GLU A 444 35.88 -5.53 28.17
CA GLU A 444 34.75 -6.21 28.79
C GLU A 444 33.49 -5.37 29.11
N THR A 445 32.67 -5.12 28.08
CA THR A 445 31.22 -5.10 28.23
C THR A 445 30.60 -6.11 27.27
N SER A 446 30.35 -7.32 27.78
CA SER A 446 29.71 -8.44 27.08
C SER A 446 28.19 -8.28 26.93
N LYS A 447 27.70 -7.06 26.73
CA LYS A 447 26.29 -6.79 26.42
C LYS A 447 26.25 -6.07 25.09
N GLU A 448 25.62 -6.69 24.10
CA GLU A 448 25.19 -6.01 22.89
C GLU A 448 24.37 -4.79 23.33
N GLU A 449 24.97 -3.61 23.23
CA GLU A 449 24.28 -2.36 23.52
C GLU A 449 23.26 -2.16 22.39
N VAL A 450 21.99 -2.09 22.75
CA VAL A 450 20.86 -1.94 21.82
C VAL A 450 20.12 -0.67 22.19
N ILE A 451 19.80 0.14 21.18
CA ILE A 451 19.04 1.37 21.36
C ILE A 451 17.59 1.13 20.92
N SER A 452 16.65 1.28 21.85
CA SER A 452 15.23 1.25 21.50
C SER A 452 14.79 2.61 20.95
N LEU A 453 14.31 2.59 19.72
CA LEU A 453 13.69 3.73 19.04
C LEU A 453 12.18 3.54 18.96
N LEU A 454 11.45 4.62 19.24
CA LEU A 454 10.02 4.74 18.99
C LEU A 454 9.78 5.73 17.85
N VAL A 455 9.19 5.24 16.76
CA VAL A 455 8.66 6.08 15.68
C VAL A 455 7.17 6.33 15.93
N ARG A 456 6.79 7.59 16.11
CA ARG A 456 5.41 8.02 16.36
C ARG A 456 5.11 9.35 15.67
N PRO A 457 3.84 9.79 15.60
CA PRO A 457 3.54 11.09 15.03
C PRO A 457 4.16 12.22 15.86
N PHE A 458 4.63 13.27 15.19
CA PHE A 458 5.01 14.51 15.84
C PHE A 458 3.82 15.15 16.56
N GLN A 459 4.04 15.72 17.74
CA GLN A 459 3.00 16.27 18.59
C GLN A 459 3.31 17.70 19.06
N PRO A 460 2.29 18.47 19.47
CA PRO A 460 2.49 19.80 20.05
C PRO A 460 3.40 19.83 21.29
N SER A 461 3.38 18.77 22.11
CA SER A 461 4.22 18.61 23.30
C SER A 461 5.72 18.55 22.95
N ASP A 462 6.07 17.98 21.80
CA ASP A 462 7.47 17.85 21.37
C ASP A 462 8.12 19.20 21.13
N LEU A 463 7.37 20.18 20.61
CA LEU A 463 7.85 21.55 20.46
C LEU A 463 8.23 22.19 21.80
N GLN A 464 7.55 21.81 22.89
CA GLN A 464 7.92 22.28 24.22
C GLN A 464 9.19 21.60 24.72
N ALA A 465 9.35 20.29 24.48
CA ALA A 465 10.55 19.54 24.84
C ALA A 465 11.79 20.08 24.12
N ILE A 466 11.71 20.28 22.79
CA ILE A 466 12.81 20.83 21.98
C ILE A 466 13.22 22.22 22.49
N ARG A 467 12.23 23.08 22.81
CA ARG A 467 12.50 24.41 23.37
C ARG A 467 13.28 24.32 24.69
N ARG A 468 12.90 23.42 25.61
CA ARG A 468 13.57 23.27 26.92
C ARG A 468 15.05 22.92 26.77
N VAL A 469 15.35 21.90 25.96
CA VAL A 469 16.74 21.43 25.74
C VAL A 469 17.62 22.54 25.16
N VAL A 470 17.09 23.28 24.18
CA VAL A 470 17.79 24.43 23.58
C VAL A 470 18.03 25.54 24.61
N TYR A 471 17.07 25.84 25.49
CA TYR A 471 17.24 26.86 26.54
C TYR A 471 18.23 26.46 27.63
N GLU A 472 18.25 25.19 28.04
CA GLU A 472 19.18 24.68 29.06
C GLU A 472 20.64 24.74 28.58
N ARG A 473 20.88 24.52 27.29
CA ARG A 473 22.21 24.63 26.67
C ARG A 473 22.71 26.08 26.52
N GLY A 474 21.80 27.05 26.43
CA GLY A 474 22.09 28.46 26.18
C GLY A 474 22.72 29.24 27.35
N GLY A 475 22.83 28.63 28.54
CA GLY A 475 23.36 29.27 29.74
C GLY A 475 22.43 30.34 30.31
N ARG A 476 22.22 30.32 31.63
CA ARG A 476 21.47 31.38 32.33
C ARG A 476 22.16 32.74 32.13
N SER A 477 21.64 33.57 31.23
CA SER A 477 21.87 35.01 31.31
C SER A 477 20.57 35.75 31.05
N GLU A 478 20.05 36.37 32.09
CA GLU A 478 18.73 36.99 32.21
C GLU A 478 18.52 38.25 31.35
N LYS A 479 19.37 38.52 30.35
CA LYS A 479 19.27 39.73 29.54
C LYS A 479 19.21 39.41 28.05
N LYS A 480 17.96 39.48 27.54
CA LYS A 480 17.45 39.29 26.16
C LYS A 480 17.16 37.83 25.78
N LYS A 481 15.86 37.50 25.69
CA LYS A 481 15.28 36.35 24.98
C LYS A 481 15.70 36.36 23.50
N ARG A 482 16.95 36.02 23.16
CA ARG A 482 17.33 35.68 21.79
C ARG A 482 16.96 34.22 21.58
N VAL A 483 16.00 33.97 20.70
CA VAL A 483 15.62 32.61 20.28
C VAL A 483 16.82 32.03 19.51
N ASP A 484 17.22 30.80 19.84
CA ASP A 484 18.31 30.09 19.17
C ASP A 484 18.10 30.08 17.63
N PRO A 485 19.08 30.54 16.83
CA PRO A 485 19.00 30.52 15.36
C PRO A 485 18.64 29.15 14.77
N ALA A 486 19.13 28.06 15.35
CA ALA A 486 18.84 26.70 14.89
C ALA A 486 17.37 26.32 15.13
N LEU A 487 16.79 26.75 16.26
CA LEU A 487 15.36 26.57 16.52
C LEU A 487 14.50 27.42 15.58
N VAL A 488 14.91 28.64 15.25
CA VAL A 488 14.22 29.49 14.26
C VAL A 488 14.26 28.82 12.88
N GLY A 489 15.42 28.30 12.47
CA GLY A 489 15.57 27.57 11.20
C GLY A 489 14.67 26.33 11.14
N LEU A 490 14.62 25.53 12.20
CA LEU A 490 13.73 24.37 12.30
C LEU A 490 12.25 24.76 12.15
N LEU A 491 11.81 25.82 12.84
CA LEU A 491 10.42 26.28 12.79
C LEU A 491 10.05 26.85 11.42
N ASP A 492 10.97 27.57 10.77
CA ASP A 492 10.79 28.11 9.41
C ASP A 492 10.68 26.98 8.38
N GLN A 493 11.58 25.98 8.43
CA GLN A 493 11.52 24.82 7.54
C GLN A 493 10.23 24.03 7.74
N LEU A 494 9.83 23.76 8.99
CA LEU A 494 8.55 23.12 9.27
C LEU A 494 7.36 23.95 8.79
N GLY A 495 7.43 25.28 8.89
CA GLY A 495 6.42 26.20 8.37
C GLY A 495 6.23 26.08 6.85
N LYS A 496 7.35 25.97 6.12
CA LYS A 496 7.39 25.86 4.65
C LYS A 496 6.99 24.47 4.14
N GLU A 497 7.47 23.41 4.78
CA GLU A 497 7.31 22.04 4.27
C GLU A 497 6.05 21.34 4.77
N ALA A 498 5.66 21.56 6.03
CA ALA A 498 4.52 20.90 6.66
C ALA A 498 3.66 21.89 7.47
N PRO A 499 3.02 22.90 6.84
CA PRO A 499 2.28 23.95 7.53
C PRO A 499 1.13 23.43 8.40
N GLY A 500 0.82 24.16 9.47
CA GLY A 500 -0.37 23.92 10.30
C GLY A 500 -0.43 22.51 10.89
N GLN A 501 -1.58 21.84 10.71
CA GLN A 501 -1.86 20.53 11.28
C GLN A 501 -1.13 19.37 10.56
N THR A 502 -0.66 19.59 9.33
CA THR A 502 0.01 18.56 8.51
C THR A 502 1.27 18.02 9.20
N ARG A 503 2.03 18.87 9.91
CA ARG A 503 3.25 18.44 10.64
C ARG A 503 2.99 17.33 11.65
N PHE A 504 1.79 17.24 12.20
CA PHE A 504 1.44 16.20 13.17
C PHE A 504 1.12 14.84 12.51
N SER A 505 1.32 14.74 11.19
CA SER A 505 1.33 13.48 10.44
C SER A 505 2.74 12.99 10.10
N LEU A 506 3.78 13.78 10.42
CA LEU A 506 5.18 13.43 10.18
C LEU A 506 5.66 12.37 11.20
N PRO A 507 6.50 11.41 10.78
CA PRO A 507 7.16 10.51 11.71
C PRO A 507 8.21 11.28 12.51
N LEU A 508 8.11 11.21 13.84
CA LEU A 508 9.13 11.62 14.78
C LEU A 508 9.83 10.37 15.31
N VAL A 509 11.16 10.39 15.29
CA VAL A 509 12.00 9.40 15.97
C VAL A 509 12.26 9.86 17.39
N VAL A 510 12.02 8.96 18.33
CA VAL A 510 12.20 9.16 19.77
C VAL A 510 13.11 8.05 20.29
N ILE A 511 14.10 8.38 21.10
CA ILE A 511 14.83 7.38 21.90
C ILE A 511 14.00 7.13 23.16
N GLU A 512 13.57 5.88 23.38
CA GLU A 512 12.72 5.54 24.52
C GLU A 512 13.49 5.67 25.83
N LYS A 513 12.81 6.14 26.88
CA LYS A 513 13.35 6.17 28.25
C LYS A 513 13.97 4.83 28.65
N GLY A 514 15.04 4.86 29.42
CA GLY A 514 15.82 3.69 29.84
C GLY A 514 16.84 3.21 28.80
N SER A 515 16.70 3.58 27.52
CA SER A 515 17.78 3.41 26.54
C SER A 515 18.86 4.46 26.80
N CYS A 516 20.14 4.07 26.70
CA CYS A 516 21.28 4.99 26.85
C CYS A 516 21.29 5.83 28.15
N GLY A 517 20.61 5.37 29.22
CA GLY A 517 20.58 6.05 30.52
C GLY A 517 19.61 7.23 30.67
N PHE A 518 18.68 7.46 29.72
CA PHE A 518 17.73 8.57 29.80
C PHE A 518 16.55 8.29 30.74
N GLU A 519 16.19 9.26 31.58
CA GLU A 519 15.00 9.19 32.44
C GLU A 519 13.69 9.52 31.70
N TYR A 520 13.77 10.07 30.48
CA TYR A 520 12.64 10.51 29.68
C TYR A 520 12.82 10.20 28.20
N ASP A 521 11.71 10.21 27.46
CA ASP A 521 11.69 10.02 26.01
C ASP A 521 12.32 11.22 25.29
N LEU A 522 13.32 10.97 24.46
CA LEU A 522 14.10 12.01 23.79
C LEU A 522 13.70 12.16 22.31
N PRO A 523 13.04 13.24 21.88
CA PRO A 523 12.72 13.46 20.48
C PRO A 523 13.97 13.84 19.68
N VAL A 524 14.30 13.10 18.62
CA VAL A 524 15.58 13.23 17.91
C VAL A 524 15.45 14.00 16.60
N GLY A 525 14.42 13.71 15.81
CA GLY A 525 14.27 14.32 14.49
C GLY A 525 13.12 13.75 13.67
N LEU A 526 12.91 14.34 12.48
CA LEU A 526 11.85 14.01 11.55
C LEU A 526 12.47 13.42 10.27
N PRO A 527 12.52 12.08 10.12
CA PRO A 527 13.24 11.44 9.04
C PRO A 527 12.79 11.89 7.66
N THR A 528 11.47 12.07 7.44
CA THR A 528 10.95 12.39 6.11
C THR A 528 11.30 13.79 5.63
N LEU A 529 11.72 14.68 6.52
CA LEU A 529 12.22 16.01 6.17
C LEU A 529 13.75 16.11 6.31
N ASP A 530 14.42 14.99 6.62
CA ASP A 530 15.85 14.94 6.95
C ASP A 530 16.27 15.95 8.03
N LEU A 531 15.36 16.21 8.98
CA LEU A 531 15.51 17.23 10.01
C LEU A 531 15.97 16.62 11.34
N TRP A 532 17.10 17.10 11.84
CA TRP A 532 17.56 16.85 13.21
C TRP A 532 17.13 17.98 14.14
N PHE A 533 16.73 17.64 15.37
CA PHE A 533 16.40 18.65 16.36
C PHE A 533 17.67 19.20 17.03
N PRO A 534 17.85 20.53 17.10
CA PRO A 534 19.08 21.15 17.60
C PRO A 534 19.40 20.73 19.04
N GLY A 535 20.64 20.33 19.30
CA GLY A 535 21.12 19.98 20.64
C GLY A 535 20.63 18.65 21.20
N MET A 536 19.69 17.98 20.52
CA MET A 536 19.14 16.70 20.96
C MET A 536 20.15 15.57 20.77
N TRP A 537 20.95 15.63 19.70
CA TRP A 537 21.93 14.61 19.38
C TRP A 537 23.19 14.72 20.25
N GLU A 538 23.71 15.93 20.44
CA GLU A 538 24.93 16.16 21.24
C GLU A 538 24.73 15.92 22.73
N SER A 539 23.47 15.79 23.17
CA SER A 539 23.12 15.36 24.53
C SER A 539 23.27 13.84 24.70
N LEU A 540 23.53 13.08 23.62
CA LEU A 540 23.65 11.63 23.63
C LEU A 540 25.12 11.21 23.82
N GLN A 541 25.40 10.40 24.85
CA GLN A 541 26.69 9.75 25.06
C GLN A 541 26.73 8.38 24.37
N ILE A 542 26.42 8.33 23.07
CA ILE A 542 26.37 7.09 22.28
C ILE A 542 27.66 6.98 21.44
N PRO A 543 28.26 5.78 21.27
CA PRO A 543 29.51 5.57 20.53
C PRO A 543 29.47 5.86 19.02
N GLY A 544 28.36 6.35 18.47
CA GLY A 544 28.23 6.64 17.04
C GLY A 544 26.96 7.42 16.72
N ARG A 545 26.84 7.85 15.46
CA ARG A 545 25.73 8.67 14.95
C ARG A 545 24.57 7.82 14.45
N LEU A 546 23.37 8.08 14.97
CA LEU A 546 22.14 7.50 14.42
C LEU A 546 21.95 7.99 12.98
N ARG A 547 21.70 7.06 12.08
CA ARG A 547 21.31 7.31 10.69
C ARG A 547 19.95 6.69 10.46
N TRP A 548 19.17 7.34 9.61
CA TRP A 548 17.92 6.79 9.11
C TRP A 548 17.92 6.81 7.60
N GLU A 549 17.21 5.86 7.04
CA GLU A 549 16.76 5.92 5.67
C GLU A 549 15.26 5.73 5.64
N TRP A 550 14.64 6.36 4.65
CA TRP A 550 13.22 6.25 4.42
C TRP A 550 12.90 6.24 2.93
N MET A 551 11.77 5.66 2.58
CA MET A 551 11.16 5.77 1.25
C MET A 551 9.65 5.79 1.39
N TYR A 552 8.97 6.50 0.48
CA TYR A 552 7.52 6.45 0.41
C TYR A 552 7.08 5.06 -0.05
N LYS A 553 6.04 4.50 0.54
CA LYS A 553 5.42 3.24 0.10
C LYS A 553 4.94 3.40 -1.35
N MET A 554 4.87 2.32 -2.08
CA MET A 554 4.37 2.35 -3.45
C MET A 554 3.01 3.03 -3.56
N ILE A 555 2.89 3.92 -4.54
CA ILE A 555 1.66 4.57 -4.98
C ILE A 555 1.40 4.24 -6.44
N ASP A 556 0.13 4.34 -6.87
CA ASP A 556 -0.22 4.27 -8.29
C ASP A 556 0.38 5.49 -9.00
N ASN A 557 1.37 5.27 -9.87
CA ASN A 557 1.99 6.35 -10.63
C ASN A 557 1.11 6.85 -11.78
N LYS A 558 0.08 6.08 -12.18
CA LYS A 558 -0.77 6.42 -13.32
C LYS A 558 -1.57 7.72 -13.06
N PRO A 559 -2.22 7.93 -11.90
CA PRO A 559 -2.82 9.22 -11.55
C PRO A 559 -1.84 10.39 -11.62
N MET A 560 -0.62 10.24 -11.09
CA MET A 560 0.38 11.31 -11.14
C MET A 560 0.76 11.69 -12.57
N LYS A 561 0.94 10.69 -13.43
CA LYS A 561 1.21 10.90 -14.86
C LYS A 561 0.07 11.61 -15.57
N LEU A 562 -1.15 11.10 -15.38
CA LEU A 562 -2.34 11.66 -16.04
C LEU A 562 -2.63 13.09 -15.57
N MET A 563 -2.32 13.43 -14.33
CA MET A 563 -2.46 14.79 -13.80
C MET A 563 -1.23 15.69 -14.06
N GLY A 564 -0.29 15.24 -14.91
CA GLY A 564 0.82 16.05 -15.42
C GLY A 564 2.00 16.26 -14.47
N TRP A 565 2.23 15.38 -13.48
CA TRP A 565 3.39 15.48 -12.58
C TRP A 565 4.60 14.65 -13.01
N LEU A 566 4.36 13.41 -13.45
CA LEU A 566 5.35 12.46 -13.95
C LEU A 566 5.18 12.29 -15.47
#